data_AF-V7AHQ8-F1
#
_entry.id   AF-V7AHQ8-F1
#
_cell.length_a   1.000
_cell.length_b   1.000
_cell.length_c   1.000
_cell.angle_alpha   90.00
_cell.angle_beta   90.00
_cell.angle_gamma   90.00
#
_symmetry.space_group_name_H-M   'P 1'
#
loop_
_entity.id
_entity.type
_entity.pdbx_description
1 polymer ?
#
loop_
_entity_poly.entity_id
_entity_poly.type
_entity_poly.pdbx_seq_one_letter_code
_entity_poly.pdbx_strand_id
1 'polypeptide(L)'
;MSEFFKGKTILMTGTTGFLAKVFLEKILRTQPQVHKLYLLVRAKTIDLAAQRFQNEVIRTYLFRVLRDQWGKDFDSFILKKIVVISGDVSLHNFGLEDEKLKIKMFEEINIIINFAATTKFDERFDISIDVNTMGVLHVLNFAKHCPEIKIFMQISTAYVCGEIKDEKTIVQEKPFEMGQTLKKSSKLDITEEMNLLKKKIDELRSKNATESTIKNALKDYGIERANLYGWPNTYAFTKAMGEMQLVHHKDNVPLIIIRPTMVTSTLKDPFPGWIEGLRTLDSIICSYGQGKITNFLGHPKTILDTVLNVVNKAFCQCSRDVYDDSYKKFKRVTRLVEVYKPYLFFKGVFDDSNTQNLRRATSNNIEVAAGLNFDPNSINWKDYMMNTHIPGLVKYALK
;
A
#
# COMPACT_ATOMS: atom_id res chain seq x y z
N MET A 1 20.55 -15.95 1.35
CA MET A 1 19.08 -15.69 1.34
C MET A 1 18.29 -16.85 0.73
N SER A 2 18.83 -17.52 -0.31
CA SER A 2 18.17 -18.64 -0.99
C SER A 2 17.78 -19.79 -0.05
N GLU A 3 18.59 -20.08 0.97
CA GLU A 3 18.29 -21.16 1.92
C GLU A 3 17.06 -20.90 2.81
N PHE A 4 16.83 -19.65 3.26
CA PHE A 4 15.71 -19.35 4.17
C PHE A 4 14.36 -19.67 3.52
N PHE A 5 14.20 -19.29 2.25
CA PHE A 5 12.98 -19.52 1.48
C PHE A 5 12.85 -20.94 0.94
N LYS A 6 13.91 -21.77 1.03
CA LYS A 6 13.90 -23.14 0.51
C LYS A 6 12.83 -23.97 1.21
N GLY A 7 11.92 -24.52 0.42
CA GLY A 7 10.83 -25.37 0.92
C GLY A 7 9.75 -24.61 1.70
N LYS A 8 9.81 -23.28 1.79
CA LYS A 8 8.80 -22.49 2.52
C LYS A 8 7.56 -22.25 1.68
N THR A 9 6.41 -22.18 2.36
CA THR A 9 5.14 -21.76 1.77
C THR A 9 4.77 -20.37 2.24
N ILE A 10 4.32 -19.53 1.30
CA ILE A 10 4.01 -18.11 1.53
C ILE A 10 2.53 -17.86 1.28
N LEU A 11 1.83 -17.19 2.19
CA LEU A 11 0.53 -16.58 1.93
C LEU A 11 0.70 -15.09 1.66
N MET A 12 0.17 -14.64 0.53
CA MET A 12 0.10 -13.22 0.17
C MET A 12 -1.35 -12.77 0.08
N THR A 13 -1.66 -11.65 0.71
CA THR A 13 -2.94 -10.94 0.51
C THR A 13 -2.71 -9.69 -0.35
N GLY A 14 -3.78 -9.12 -0.90
CA GLY A 14 -3.66 -7.90 -1.71
C GLY A 14 -2.87 -8.12 -3.00
N THR A 15 -2.83 -9.36 -3.50
CA THR A 15 -2.03 -9.83 -4.65
C THR A 15 -2.21 -8.98 -5.91
N THR A 16 -3.40 -8.43 -6.11
CA THR A 16 -3.71 -7.58 -7.26
C THR A 16 -3.25 -6.13 -7.11
N GLY A 17 -2.64 -5.76 -5.97
CA GLY A 17 -2.05 -4.45 -5.74
C GLY A 17 -0.67 -4.29 -6.37
N PHE A 18 -0.31 -3.05 -6.70
CA PHE A 18 0.95 -2.71 -7.38
C PHE A 18 2.20 -3.29 -6.69
N LEU A 19 2.41 -2.99 -5.41
CA LEU A 19 3.59 -3.47 -4.67
C LEU A 19 3.60 -5.00 -4.51
N ALA A 20 2.42 -5.60 -4.32
CA ALA A 20 2.29 -7.06 -4.21
C ALA A 20 2.70 -7.77 -5.50
N LYS A 21 2.39 -7.19 -6.67
CA LYS A 21 2.82 -7.70 -7.97
C LYS A 21 4.34 -7.66 -8.15
N VAL A 22 4.98 -6.55 -7.77
CA VAL A 22 6.45 -6.43 -7.80
C VAL A 22 7.08 -7.50 -6.92
N PHE A 23 6.56 -7.67 -5.70
CA PHE A 23 7.05 -8.68 -4.78
C PHE A 23 6.86 -10.11 -5.32
N LEU A 24 5.67 -10.41 -5.86
CA LEU A 24 5.35 -11.71 -6.42
C LEU A 24 6.26 -12.06 -7.61
N GLU A 25 6.45 -11.13 -8.55
CA GLU A 25 7.37 -11.29 -9.67
C GLU A 25 8.79 -11.57 -9.17
N LYS A 26 9.26 -10.76 -8.22
CA LYS A 26 10.62 -10.87 -7.66
C LYS A 26 10.85 -12.22 -7.00
N ILE A 27 9.91 -12.68 -6.17
CA ILE A 27 10.02 -13.99 -5.50
C ILE A 27 10.00 -15.13 -6.52
N LEU A 28 9.08 -15.12 -7.48
CA LEU A 28 9.00 -16.18 -8.48
C LEU A 28 10.26 -16.25 -9.35
N ARG A 29 10.86 -15.10 -9.68
CA ARG A 29 12.07 -15.02 -10.50
C ARG A 29 13.33 -15.41 -9.74
N THR A 30 13.47 -14.94 -8.51
CA THR A 30 14.75 -15.00 -7.78
C THR A 30 14.79 -16.07 -6.68
N GLN A 31 13.63 -16.60 -6.27
CA GLN A 31 13.52 -17.64 -5.23
C GLN A 31 12.75 -18.88 -5.75
N PRO A 32 13.20 -19.55 -6.84
CA PRO A 32 12.51 -20.71 -7.42
C PRO A 32 12.39 -21.91 -6.46
N GLN A 33 13.13 -21.92 -5.35
CA GLN A 33 13.09 -22.94 -4.30
C GLN A 33 11.99 -22.74 -3.25
N VAL A 34 11.26 -21.62 -3.29
CA VAL A 34 9.99 -21.46 -2.55
C VAL A 34 9.07 -22.62 -2.96
N HIS A 35 8.50 -23.32 -1.99
CA HIS A 35 7.67 -24.49 -2.28
C HIS A 35 6.41 -24.07 -3.06
N LYS A 36 5.65 -23.13 -2.47
CA LYS A 36 4.33 -22.72 -2.96
C LYS A 36 3.96 -21.34 -2.45
N LEU A 37 3.10 -20.64 -3.21
CA LEU A 37 2.49 -19.38 -2.82
C LEU A 37 0.96 -19.51 -2.86
N TYR A 38 0.33 -19.27 -1.71
CA TYR A 38 -1.11 -19.01 -1.63
C TYR A 38 -1.37 -17.53 -1.88
N LEU A 39 -2.21 -17.24 -2.86
CA LEU A 39 -2.52 -15.86 -3.25
C LEU A 39 -4.00 -15.58 -3.00
N LEU A 40 -4.28 -14.81 -1.96
CA LEU A 40 -5.64 -14.37 -1.66
C LEU A 40 -6.06 -13.29 -2.66
N VAL A 41 -7.15 -13.53 -3.37
CA VAL A 41 -7.74 -12.64 -4.37
C VAL A 41 -9.22 -12.47 -4.06
N ARG A 42 -9.64 -11.22 -3.81
CA ARG A 42 -11.04 -10.91 -3.55
C ARG A 42 -11.90 -11.16 -4.80
N ALA A 43 -12.79 -12.15 -4.71
CA ALA A 43 -13.82 -12.48 -5.68
C ALA A 43 -14.95 -13.25 -5.00
N LYS A 44 -16.07 -13.47 -5.70
CA LYS A 44 -17.20 -14.26 -5.19
C LYS A 44 -16.97 -15.77 -5.30
N THR A 45 -16.18 -16.21 -6.28
CA THR A 45 -15.92 -17.61 -6.57
C THR A 45 -14.45 -17.81 -6.93
N ILE A 46 -13.97 -19.04 -6.82
CA ILE A 46 -12.60 -19.41 -7.19
C ILE A 46 -12.30 -19.13 -8.66
N ASP A 47 -13.27 -19.36 -9.56
CA ASP A 47 -13.09 -19.09 -11.00
C ASP A 47 -12.93 -17.60 -11.28
N LEU A 48 -13.73 -16.75 -10.62
CA LEU A 48 -13.60 -15.31 -10.73
C LEU A 48 -12.28 -14.82 -10.12
N ALA A 49 -11.83 -15.42 -9.02
CA ALA A 49 -10.52 -15.14 -8.43
C ALA A 49 -9.38 -15.49 -9.39
N ALA A 50 -9.46 -16.66 -10.04
CA ALA A 50 -8.48 -17.12 -11.02
C ALA A 50 -8.46 -16.22 -12.26
N GLN A 51 -9.63 -15.88 -12.82
CA GLN A 51 -9.73 -14.95 -13.95
C GLN A 51 -9.14 -13.57 -13.60
N ARG A 52 -9.47 -13.07 -12.41
CA ARG A 52 -8.96 -11.79 -11.91
C ARG A 52 -7.45 -11.83 -11.73
N PHE A 53 -6.90 -12.90 -11.16
CA PHE A 53 -5.46 -13.12 -11.06
C PHE A 53 -4.80 -13.13 -12.44
N GLN A 54 -5.36 -13.86 -13.40
CA GLN A 54 -4.83 -13.92 -14.76
C GLN A 54 -4.81 -12.54 -15.42
N ASN A 55 -5.91 -11.79 -15.34
CA ASN A 55 -6.06 -10.50 -15.99
C ASN A 55 -5.28 -9.38 -15.30
N GLU A 56 -5.37 -9.28 -13.98
CA GLU A 56 -4.79 -8.17 -13.23
C GLU A 56 -3.32 -8.43 -12.86
N VAL A 57 -2.83 -9.67 -12.84
CA VAL A 57 -1.46 -10.00 -12.40
C VAL A 57 -0.64 -10.60 -13.53
N ILE A 58 -0.98 -11.82 -13.97
CA ILE A 58 -0.15 -12.58 -14.91
C ILE A 58 -0.02 -11.88 -16.26
N ARG A 59 -1.11 -11.32 -16.80
CA ARG A 59 -1.11 -10.63 -18.10
C ARG A 59 -0.43 -9.26 -18.09
N THR A 60 -0.05 -8.75 -16.91
CA THR A 60 0.65 -7.47 -16.85
C THR A 60 2.02 -7.55 -17.52
N TYR A 61 2.52 -6.40 -17.94
CA TYR A 61 3.84 -6.28 -18.59
C TYR A 61 5.01 -6.58 -17.64
N LEU A 62 4.77 -6.51 -16.33
CA LEU A 62 5.73 -6.91 -15.30
C LEU A 62 6.13 -8.38 -15.46
N PHE A 63 5.14 -9.25 -15.59
CA PHE A 63 5.34 -10.71 -15.67
C PHE A 63 5.90 -11.17 -17.02
N ARG A 64 6.20 -10.26 -17.96
CA ARG A 64 6.90 -10.64 -19.19
C ARG A 64 8.27 -11.23 -18.88
N VAL A 65 8.94 -10.77 -17.82
CA VAL A 65 10.29 -11.25 -17.47
C VAL A 65 10.26 -12.74 -17.15
N LEU A 66 9.24 -13.19 -16.40
CA LEU A 66 9.03 -14.61 -16.14
C LEU A 66 8.58 -15.37 -17.41
N ARG A 67 7.75 -14.77 -18.27
CA ARG A 67 7.38 -15.40 -19.55
C ARG A 67 8.57 -15.59 -20.47
N ASP A 68 9.44 -14.59 -20.58
CA ASP A 68 10.65 -14.65 -21.39
C ASP A 68 11.65 -15.68 -20.82
N GLN A 69 11.74 -15.77 -19.49
CA GLN A 69 12.60 -16.74 -18.81
C GLN A 69 12.13 -18.20 -18.97
N TRP A 70 10.82 -18.45 -18.87
CA TRP A 70 10.28 -19.82 -18.87
C TRP A 70 9.72 -20.26 -20.23
N GLY A 71 9.47 -19.33 -21.15
CA GLY A 71 8.91 -19.61 -22.47
C GLY A 71 7.63 -20.45 -22.38
N LYS A 72 7.62 -21.58 -23.10
CA LYS A 72 6.50 -22.53 -23.14
C LYS A 72 6.17 -23.17 -21.78
N ASP A 73 7.13 -23.19 -20.85
CA ASP A 73 6.97 -23.82 -19.53
C ASP A 73 6.40 -22.84 -18.49
N PHE A 74 6.15 -21.58 -18.87
CA PHE A 74 5.65 -20.54 -17.97
C PHE A 74 4.35 -20.94 -17.26
N ASP A 75 3.35 -21.42 -18.00
CA ASP A 75 2.06 -21.78 -17.41
C ASP A 75 2.18 -22.96 -16.44
N SER A 76 2.98 -23.97 -16.81
CA SER A 76 3.27 -25.12 -15.93
C SER A 76 4.00 -24.68 -14.65
N PHE A 77 4.97 -23.78 -14.78
CA PHE A 77 5.68 -23.20 -13.64
C PHE A 77 4.73 -22.45 -12.70
N ILE A 78 3.86 -21.59 -13.23
CA ILE A 78 2.88 -20.85 -12.43
C ILE A 78 1.91 -21.80 -11.73
N LEU A 79 1.35 -22.78 -12.44
CA LEU A 79 0.43 -23.78 -11.88
C LEU A 79 1.08 -24.60 -10.75
N LYS A 80 2.37 -24.93 -10.88
CA LYS A 80 3.12 -25.66 -9.85
C LYS A 80 3.40 -24.81 -8.61
N LYS A 81 3.58 -23.50 -8.78
CA LYS A 81 4.01 -22.58 -7.70
C LYS A 81 2.87 -21.88 -6.99
N ILE A 82 1.75 -21.64 -7.65
CA ILE A 82 0.72 -20.73 -7.18
C ILE A 82 -0.60 -21.46 -6.97
N VAL A 83 -1.20 -21.22 -5.81
CA VAL A 83 -2.60 -21.56 -5.52
C VAL A 83 -3.35 -20.26 -5.28
N VAL A 84 -4.23 -19.89 -6.21
CA VAL A 84 -5.13 -18.75 -6.05
C VAL A 84 -6.25 -19.14 -5.10
N ILE A 85 -6.60 -18.24 -4.19
CA ILE A 85 -7.68 -18.44 -3.22
C ILE A 85 -8.67 -17.28 -3.36
N SER A 86 -9.95 -17.60 -3.42
CA SER A 86 -11.01 -16.60 -3.32
C SER A 86 -11.28 -16.27 -1.85
N GLY A 87 -11.16 -14.99 -1.47
CA GLY A 87 -11.53 -14.55 -0.12
C GLY A 87 -11.29 -13.07 0.12
N ASP A 88 -11.75 -12.57 1.27
CA ASP A 88 -11.67 -11.16 1.66
C ASP A 88 -11.10 -11.02 3.07
N VAL A 89 -10.06 -10.19 3.21
CA VAL A 89 -9.43 -9.94 4.51
C VAL A 89 -10.39 -9.35 5.53
N SER A 90 -11.44 -8.64 5.10
CA SER A 90 -12.46 -8.11 6.02
C SER A 90 -13.30 -9.19 6.71
N LEU A 91 -13.17 -10.45 6.33
CA LEU A 91 -13.92 -11.57 6.89
C LEU A 91 -13.03 -12.45 7.77
N HIS A 92 -13.62 -13.05 8.80
CA HIS A 92 -12.96 -14.05 9.62
C HIS A 92 -12.47 -15.22 8.75
N ASN A 93 -11.21 -15.65 8.94
CA ASN A 93 -10.53 -16.65 8.10
C ASN A 93 -10.70 -16.39 6.60
N PHE A 94 -10.72 -15.12 6.20
CA PHE A 94 -10.88 -14.66 4.82
C PHE A 94 -12.20 -15.02 4.14
N GLY A 95 -13.20 -15.52 4.89
CA GLY A 95 -14.43 -16.06 4.33
C GLY A 95 -14.23 -17.40 3.62
N LEU A 96 -13.21 -18.18 4.00
CA LEU A 96 -12.98 -19.51 3.44
C LEU A 96 -14.00 -20.52 3.98
N GLU A 97 -14.84 -21.04 3.08
CA GLU A 97 -15.82 -22.09 3.37
C GLU A 97 -15.21 -23.50 3.29
N ASP A 98 -14.14 -23.69 2.52
CA ASP A 98 -13.45 -24.98 2.40
C ASP A 98 -12.55 -25.24 3.62
N GLU A 99 -13.10 -25.98 4.58
CA GLU A 99 -12.40 -26.39 5.80
C GLU A 99 -11.13 -27.21 5.53
N LYS A 100 -11.12 -28.05 4.49
CA LYS A 100 -9.93 -28.88 4.16
C LYS A 100 -8.81 -28.00 3.65
N LEU A 101 -9.11 -27.05 2.77
CA LEU A 101 -8.13 -26.07 2.29
C LEU A 101 -7.58 -25.24 3.45
N LYS A 102 -8.45 -24.76 4.34
CA LYS A 102 -8.06 -23.93 5.49
C LYS A 102 -7.12 -24.67 6.45
N ILE A 103 -7.45 -25.92 6.82
CA ILE A 103 -6.58 -26.76 7.67
C ILE A 103 -5.23 -26.98 6.99
N LYS A 104 -5.23 -27.36 5.71
CA LYS A 104 -4.00 -27.53 4.93
C LYS A 104 -3.14 -26.27 4.93
N MET A 105 -3.74 -25.11 4.73
CA MET A 105 -3.04 -23.82 4.76
C MET A 105 -2.39 -23.56 6.12
N PHE A 106 -3.11 -23.80 7.22
CA PHE A 106 -2.55 -23.67 8.57
C PHE A 106 -1.29 -24.52 8.76
N GLU A 107 -1.33 -25.78 8.32
CA GLU A 107 -0.23 -26.73 8.50
C GLU A 107 1.03 -26.37 7.68
N GLU A 108 0.88 -25.85 6.46
CA GLU A 108 2.02 -25.67 5.56
C GLU A 108 2.56 -24.25 5.44
N ILE A 109 1.80 -23.21 5.85
CA ILE A 109 2.23 -21.81 5.72
C ILE A 109 3.33 -21.48 6.74
N ASN A 110 4.44 -20.92 6.22
CA ASN A 110 5.56 -20.46 7.04
C ASN A 110 5.72 -18.95 7.05
N ILE A 111 5.21 -18.26 6.03
CA ILE A 111 5.39 -16.81 5.86
C ILE A 111 4.06 -16.22 5.42
N ILE A 112 3.62 -15.14 6.08
CA ILE A 112 2.45 -14.37 5.69
C ILE A 112 2.90 -12.95 5.36
N ILE A 113 2.48 -12.43 4.20
CA ILE A 113 2.77 -11.06 3.79
C ILE A 113 1.47 -10.37 3.41
N ASN A 114 1.06 -9.41 4.24
CA ASN A 114 -0.19 -8.70 4.10
C ASN A 114 0.00 -7.37 3.36
N PHE A 115 -0.29 -7.36 2.06
CA PHE A 115 -0.39 -6.14 1.25
C PHE A 115 -1.83 -5.60 1.17
N ALA A 116 -2.84 -6.37 1.61
CA ALA A 116 -4.22 -5.96 1.51
C ALA A 116 -4.47 -4.68 2.32
N ALA A 117 -4.95 -3.65 1.62
CA ALA A 117 -5.37 -2.40 2.18
C ALA A 117 -6.29 -1.68 1.20
N THR A 118 -7.20 -0.86 1.72
CA THR A 118 -7.71 0.26 0.92
C THR A 118 -6.72 1.42 1.03
N THR A 119 -6.25 1.90 -0.11
CA THR A 119 -5.25 2.98 -0.22
C THR A 119 -5.84 4.29 -0.72
N LYS A 120 -7.17 4.35 -0.90
CA LYS A 120 -7.85 5.60 -1.21
C LYS A 120 -7.99 6.42 0.07
N PHE A 121 -7.43 7.62 0.05
CA PHE A 121 -7.41 8.52 1.22
C PHE A 121 -8.80 9.00 1.66
N ASP A 122 -9.79 8.95 0.76
CA ASP A 122 -11.19 9.30 1.02
C ASP A 122 -12.14 8.10 0.82
N GLU A 123 -11.71 6.86 1.09
CA GLU A 123 -12.62 5.71 1.03
C GLU A 123 -13.74 5.81 2.08
N ARG A 124 -14.87 5.13 1.85
CA ARG A 124 -15.90 5.02 2.88
C ARG A 124 -15.28 4.48 4.18
N PHE A 125 -15.67 5.06 5.31
CA PHE A 125 -15.05 4.74 6.58
C PHE A 125 -15.27 3.29 7.02
N ASP A 126 -16.46 2.74 6.77
CA ASP A 126 -16.79 1.33 7.03
C ASP A 126 -15.86 0.37 6.30
N ILE A 127 -15.71 0.54 4.99
CA ILE A 127 -14.79 -0.27 4.18
C ILE A 127 -13.34 -0.12 4.69
N SER A 128 -12.95 1.08 5.12
CA SER A 128 -11.59 1.34 5.58
C SER A 128 -11.28 0.67 6.92
N ILE A 129 -12.20 0.72 7.89
CA ILE A 129 -12.04 -0.02 9.15
C ILE A 129 -12.01 -1.53 8.88
N ASP A 130 -12.97 -2.03 8.10
CA ASP A 130 -13.10 -3.46 7.83
C ASP A 130 -11.84 -4.05 7.20
N VAL A 131 -11.19 -3.32 6.29
CA VAL A 131 -9.99 -3.80 5.60
C VAL A 131 -8.70 -3.44 6.34
N ASN A 132 -8.48 -2.17 6.68
CA ASN A 132 -7.19 -1.69 7.19
C ASN A 132 -7.01 -1.91 8.69
N THR A 133 -8.11 -2.04 9.45
CA THR A 133 -8.09 -2.29 10.90
C THR A 133 -8.41 -3.75 11.20
N MET A 134 -9.65 -4.17 10.91
CA MET A 134 -10.13 -5.50 11.27
C MET A 134 -9.55 -6.57 10.37
N GLY A 135 -9.38 -6.30 9.08
CA GLY A 135 -8.79 -7.27 8.16
C GLY A 135 -7.34 -7.60 8.49
N VAL A 136 -6.60 -6.64 9.03
CA VAL A 136 -5.25 -6.88 9.57
C VAL A 136 -5.32 -7.80 10.79
N LEU A 137 -6.28 -7.60 11.70
CA LEU A 137 -6.51 -8.50 12.83
C LEU A 137 -6.93 -9.90 12.39
N HIS A 138 -7.75 -10.04 11.34
CA HIS A 138 -8.13 -11.34 10.79
C HIS A 138 -6.93 -12.08 10.20
N VAL A 139 -6.03 -11.40 9.49
CA VAL A 139 -4.78 -12.00 8.98
C VAL A 139 -3.89 -12.43 10.14
N LEU A 140 -3.78 -11.63 11.20
CA LEU A 140 -3.04 -12.01 12.41
C LEU A 140 -3.64 -13.25 13.08
N ASN A 141 -4.96 -13.29 13.25
CA ASN A 141 -5.65 -14.43 13.83
C ASN A 141 -5.45 -15.69 12.99
N PHE A 142 -5.46 -15.57 11.66
CA PHE A 142 -5.09 -16.68 10.76
C PHE A 142 -3.64 -17.13 11.01
N ALA A 143 -2.69 -16.19 11.15
CA ALA A 143 -1.29 -16.50 11.44
C ALA A 143 -1.09 -17.27 12.74
N LYS A 144 -1.89 -16.98 13.78
CA LYS A 144 -1.84 -17.70 15.07
C LYS A 144 -2.20 -19.19 14.96
N HIS A 145 -2.96 -19.57 13.94
CA HIS A 145 -3.30 -20.97 13.69
C HIS A 145 -2.22 -21.71 12.88
N CYS A 146 -1.19 -21.01 12.38
CA CYS A 146 -0.10 -21.61 11.60
C CYS A 146 1.06 -22.01 12.55
N PRO A 147 1.22 -23.29 12.93
CA PRO A 147 2.23 -23.71 13.91
C PRO A 147 3.67 -23.44 13.46
N GLU A 148 3.93 -23.47 12.15
CA GLU A 148 5.26 -23.27 11.58
C GLU A 148 5.51 -21.83 11.08
N ILE A 149 4.72 -20.85 11.55
CA ILE A 149 4.89 -19.44 11.18
C ILE A 149 6.28 -18.94 11.60
N LYS A 150 7.04 -18.44 10.63
CA LYS A 150 8.37 -17.85 10.84
C LYS A 150 8.36 -16.34 10.71
N ILE A 151 7.51 -15.79 9.82
CA ILE A 151 7.38 -14.35 9.59
C ILE A 151 5.92 -14.01 9.28
N PHE A 152 5.37 -13.03 9.99
CA PHE A 152 4.22 -12.27 9.55
C PHE A 152 4.63 -10.83 9.25
N MET A 153 4.55 -10.44 7.98
CA MET A 153 4.90 -9.10 7.51
C MET A 153 3.64 -8.31 7.16
N GLN A 154 3.44 -7.18 7.82
CA GLN A 154 2.40 -6.20 7.52
C GLN A 154 2.99 -5.04 6.71
N ILE A 155 2.37 -4.72 5.57
CA ILE A 155 2.66 -3.45 4.88
C ILE A 155 1.75 -2.36 5.42
N SER A 156 2.33 -1.41 6.15
CA SER A 156 1.68 -0.21 6.67
C SER A 156 1.99 1.00 5.78
N THR A 157 2.24 2.17 6.37
CA THR A 157 2.67 3.40 5.68
C THR A 157 3.44 4.28 6.64
N ALA A 158 4.45 5.02 6.17
CA ALA A 158 5.19 5.98 6.99
C ALA A 158 4.29 7.09 7.55
N TYR A 159 3.18 7.36 6.88
CA TYR A 159 2.26 8.46 7.20
C TYR A 159 1.27 8.17 8.34
N VAL A 160 1.37 7.02 8.99
CA VAL A 160 0.66 6.78 10.27
C VAL A 160 1.06 7.78 11.36
N CYS A 161 2.20 8.47 11.20
CA CYS A 161 2.62 9.56 12.08
C CYS A 161 1.81 10.87 11.90
N GLY A 162 0.94 10.96 10.89
CA GLY A 162 0.14 12.14 10.59
C GLY A 162 0.94 13.31 10.04
N GLU A 163 0.45 14.54 10.23
CA GLU A 163 1.12 15.75 9.75
C GLU A 163 2.21 16.22 10.72
N ILE A 164 3.40 16.49 10.18
CA ILE A 164 4.52 17.07 10.92
C ILE A 164 4.72 18.52 10.49
N LYS A 165 4.74 19.46 11.44
CA LYS A 165 4.85 20.90 11.17
C LYS A 165 6.29 21.41 11.18
N ASP A 166 7.16 20.79 11.99
CA ASP A 166 8.56 21.17 12.15
C ASP A 166 9.49 20.24 11.35
N GLU A 167 10.25 20.84 10.42
CA GLU A 167 11.20 20.17 9.53
C GLU A 167 12.35 19.46 10.27
N LYS A 168 12.57 19.79 11.54
CA LYS A 168 13.57 19.13 12.39
C LYS A 168 13.04 17.89 13.12
N THR A 169 11.75 17.57 12.97
CA THR A 169 11.15 16.44 13.67
C THR A 169 11.59 15.12 13.05
N ILE A 170 12.20 14.26 13.87
CA ILE A 170 12.56 12.90 13.48
C ILE A 170 11.42 11.96 13.91
N VAL A 171 10.77 11.32 12.94
CA VAL A 171 9.72 10.33 13.16
C VAL A 171 10.36 8.98 13.43
N GLN A 172 10.27 8.51 14.67
CA GLN A 172 10.89 7.27 15.12
C GLN A 172 10.11 6.02 14.67
N GLU A 173 10.81 4.92 14.42
CA GLU A 173 10.22 3.59 14.11
C GLU A 173 9.64 2.91 15.37
N LYS A 174 8.79 3.61 16.11
CA LYS A 174 8.10 3.07 17.30
C LYS A 174 6.76 2.44 16.93
N PRO A 175 6.41 1.28 17.52
CA PRO A 175 5.08 0.69 17.35
C PRO A 175 4.00 1.59 17.98
N PHE A 176 2.78 1.52 17.45
CA PHE A 176 1.63 2.19 18.08
C PHE A 176 1.10 1.36 19.24
N GLU A 177 0.85 2.02 20.37
CA GLU A 177 0.17 1.42 21.51
C GLU A 177 -1.34 1.49 21.35
N MET A 178 -2.06 0.53 21.95
CA MET A 178 -3.52 0.49 21.89
C MET A 178 -4.12 1.77 22.49
N GLY A 179 -4.89 2.48 21.68
CA GLY A 179 -5.55 3.74 22.04
C GLY A 179 -4.68 4.99 21.97
N GLN A 180 -3.44 4.88 21.47
CA GLN A 180 -2.58 6.02 21.18
C GLN A 180 -3.22 6.92 20.11
N THR A 181 -3.02 8.23 20.23
CA THR A 181 -3.49 9.23 19.26
C THR A 181 -2.37 10.24 18.96
N LEU A 182 -2.55 11.03 17.91
CA LEU A 182 -1.60 12.12 17.60
C LEU A 182 -1.90 13.40 18.40
N LYS A 183 -3.09 13.49 19.01
CA LYS A 183 -3.44 14.54 19.96
C LYS A 183 -3.32 14.04 21.39
N LYS A 184 -2.26 14.45 22.09
CA LYS A 184 -1.95 14.01 23.47
C LYS A 184 -3.11 14.07 24.48
N SER A 185 -4.15 14.85 24.21
CA SER A 185 -5.33 15.01 25.08
C SER A 185 -6.46 14.00 24.83
N SER A 186 -6.33 13.05 23.90
CA SER A 186 -7.38 12.06 23.61
C SER A 186 -6.86 10.63 23.59
N LYS A 187 -7.74 9.69 23.93
CA LYS A 187 -7.54 8.24 23.81
C LYS A 187 -8.51 7.70 22.78
N LEU A 188 -8.01 6.84 21.90
CA LEU A 188 -8.83 6.15 20.90
C LEU A 188 -9.32 4.83 21.47
N ASP A 189 -10.61 4.53 21.29
CA ASP A 189 -11.16 3.20 21.49
C ASP A 189 -11.70 2.71 20.14
N ILE A 190 -11.04 1.70 19.57
CA ILE A 190 -11.39 1.18 18.25
C ILE A 190 -12.79 0.53 18.27
N THR A 191 -13.16 -0.11 19.38
CA THR A 191 -14.49 -0.73 19.53
C THR A 191 -15.57 0.34 19.55
N GLU A 192 -15.33 1.44 20.26
CA GLU A 192 -16.27 2.55 20.28
C GLU A 192 -16.37 3.25 18.91
N GLU A 193 -15.26 3.43 18.18
CA GLU A 193 -15.32 3.94 16.80
C GLU A 193 -16.20 3.08 15.90
N MET A 194 -16.10 1.74 16.03
CA MET A 194 -16.93 0.81 15.28
C MET A 194 -18.41 0.91 15.67
N ASN A 195 -18.72 1.10 16.95
CA ASN A 195 -20.09 1.29 17.42
C ASN A 195 -20.69 2.61 16.90
N LEU A 196 -19.93 3.71 16.97
CA LEU A 196 -20.32 5.01 16.45
C LEU A 196 -20.56 4.96 14.93
N LEU A 197 -19.69 4.27 14.20
CA LEU A 197 -19.87 4.04 12.77
C LEU A 197 -21.16 3.26 12.45
N LYS A 198 -21.42 2.15 13.17
CA LYS A 198 -22.65 1.37 12.99
C LYS A 198 -23.88 2.24 13.23
N LYS A 199 -23.90 2.98 14.34
CA LYS A 199 -24.98 3.93 14.66
C LYS A 199 -25.18 4.96 13.55
N LYS A 200 -24.09 5.53 13.00
CA LYS A 200 -24.16 6.48 11.89
C LYS A 200 -24.79 5.87 10.63
N ILE A 201 -24.44 4.62 10.30
CA ILE A 201 -25.01 3.90 9.16
C ILE A 201 -26.51 3.68 9.37
N ASP A 202 -26.92 3.23 10.57
CA ASP A 202 -28.32 2.97 10.89
C ASP A 202 -29.16 4.26 10.90
N GLU A 203 -28.61 5.37 11.40
CA GLU A 203 -29.22 6.71 11.30
C GLU A 203 -29.43 7.18 9.86
N LEU A 204 -28.48 6.89 8.96
CA LEU A 204 -28.63 7.25 7.54
C LEU A 204 -29.68 6.36 6.85
N ARG A 205 -29.70 5.07 7.16
CA ARG A 205 -30.66 4.12 6.61
C ARG A 205 -32.09 4.40 7.09
N SER A 206 -32.29 4.74 8.37
CA SER A 206 -33.62 5.09 8.90
C SER A 206 -34.21 6.35 8.27
N LYS A 207 -33.37 7.24 7.73
CA LYS A 207 -33.78 8.40 6.93
C LYS A 207 -33.99 8.09 5.45
N ASN A 208 -34.02 6.82 5.05
CA ASN A 208 -34.12 6.36 3.66
C ASN A 208 -33.08 7.00 2.73
N ALA A 209 -31.86 7.25 3.24
CA ALA A 209 -30.79 7.81 2.43
C ALA A 209 -30.39 6.85 1.31
N THR A 210 -30.17 7.38 0.11
CA THR A 210 -29.68 6.57 -1.02
C THR A 210 -28.27 6.03 -0.76
N GLU A 211 -27.87 4.95 -1.44
CA GLU A 211 -26.51 4.39 -1.36
C GLU A 211 -25.42 5.42 -1.71
N SER A 212 -25.69 6.33 -2.66
CA SER A 212 -24.77 7.42 -3.00
C SER A 212 -24.64 8.42 -1.85
N THR A 213 -25.75 8.75 -1.19
CA THR A 213 -25.76 9.62 -0.01
C THR A 213 -25.00 8.98 1.15
N ILE A 214 -25.27 7.71 1.44
CA ILE A 214 -24.56 6.94 2.48
C ILE A 214 -23.07 6.91 2.18
N LYS A 215 -22.68 6.57 0.94
CA LYS A 215 -21.28 6.55 0.51
C LYS A 215 -20.58 7.88 0.78
N ASN A 216 -21.16 9.01 0.38
CA ASN A 216 -20.52 10.31 0.59
C ASN A 216 -20.47 10.69 2.07
N ALA A 217 -21.56 10.47 2.81
CA ALA A 217 -21.62 10.75 4.24
C ALA A 217 -20.56 9.96 5.03
N LEU A 218 -20.33 8.68 4.69
CA LEU A 218 -19.32 7.85 5.35
C LEU A 218 -17.89 8.21 4.96
N LYS A 219 -17.66 8.80 3.78
CA LYS A 219 -16.35 9.35 3.43
C LYS A 219 -16.04 10.57 4.30
N ASP A 220 -16.98 11.51 4.37
CA ASP A 220 -16.82 12.73 5.14
C ASP A 220 -16.70 12.43 6.65
N TYR A 221 -17.52 11.48 7.15
CA TYR A 221 -17.45 11.02 8.53
C TYR A 221 -16.09 10.41 8.88
N GLY A 222 -15.51 9.58 8.00
CA GLY A 222 -14.18 9.03 8.23
C GLY A 222 -13.08 10.08 8.34
N ILE A 223 -13.19 11.18 7.58
CA ILE A 223 -12.25 12.31 7.66
C ILE A 223 -12.45 13.08 8.97
N GLU A 224 -13.71 13.32 9.37
CA GLU A 224 -14.05 13.94 10.65
C GLU A 224 -13.47 13.16 11.83
N ARG A 225 -13.65 11.83 11.85
CA ARG A 225 -13.09 10.95 12.91
C ARG A 225 -11.57 10.95 12.90
N ALA A 226 -10.92 10.88 11.74
CA ALA A 226 -9.46 10.96 11.65
C ALA A 226 -8.92 12.27 12.24
N ASN A 227 -9.52 13.40 11.84
CA ASN A 227 -9.14 14.73 12.30
C ASN A 227 -9.37 14.92 13.82
N LEU A 228 -10.38 14.27 14.39
CA LEU A 228 -10.63 14.27 15.84
C LEU A 228 -9.39 13.80 16.61
N TYR A 229 -8.74 12.74 16.14
CA TYR A 229 -7.56 12.13 16.79
C TYR A 229 -6.21 12.62 16.23
N GLY A 230 -6.23 13.50 15.22
CA GLY A 230 -5.05 14.19 14.70
C GLY A 230 -4.45 13.59 13.43
N TRP A 231 -5.08 12.58 12.83
CA TRP A 231 -4.69 12.09 11.51
C TRP A 231 -5.35 12.92 10.40
N PRO A 232 -4.65 13.14 9.27
CA PRO A 232 -5.15 14.02 8.22
C PRO A 232 -6.33 13.43 7.42
N ASN A 233 -6.50 12.11 7.43
CA ASN A 233 -7.56 11.43 6.71
C ASN A 233 -7.76 9.98 7.19
N THR A 234 -8.80 9.35 6.64
CA THR A 234 -9.24 8.00 6.96
C THR A 234 -8.19 6.93 6.67
N TYR A 235 -7.36 7.10 5.63
CA TYR A 235 -6.32 6.12 5.31
C TYR A 235 -5.26 6.04 6.40
N ALA A 236 -4.61 7.17 6.74
CA ALA A 236 -3.59 7.18 7.79
C ALA A 236 -4.17 6.71 9.14
N PHE A 237 -5.39 7.14 9.45
CA PHE A 237 -6.08 6.78 10.68
C PHE A 237 -6.35 5.28 10.80
N THR A 238 -6.92 4.66 9.76
CA THR A 238 -7.25 3.23 9.79
C THR A 238 -5.99 2.34 9.70
N LYS A 239 -4.92 2.80 9.03
CA LYS A 239 -3.63 2.12 9.07
C LYS A 239 -3.00 2.14 10.47
N ALA A 240 -3.08 3.27 11.17
CA ALA A 240 -2.62 3.38 12.56
C ALA A 240 -3.42 2.44 13.49
N MET A 241 -4.75 2.41 13.34
CA MET A 241 -5.60 1.44 14.07
C MET A 241 -5.22 -0.02 13.78
N GLY A 242 -4.93 -0.36 12.52
CA GLY A 242 -4.43 -1.69 12.16
C GLY A 242 -3.11 -2.05 12.83
N GLU A 243 -2.16 -1.10 12.93
CA GLU A 243 -0.92 -1.32 13.68
C GLU A 243 -1.17 -1.54 15.18
N MET A 244 -2.07 -0.78 15.79
CA MET A 244 -2.46 -0.97 17.20
C MET A 244 -3.03 -2.37 17.43
N GLN A 245 -3.91 -2.83 16.52
CA GLN A 245 -4.48 -4.17 16.59
C GLN A 245 -3.39 -5.25 16.53
N LEU A 246 -2.41 -5.09 15.64
CA LEU A 246 -1.29 -6.01 15.53
C LEU A 246 -0.41 -6.04 16.78
N VAL A 247 0.06 -4.88 17.21
CA VAL A 247 0.99 -4.77 18.35
C VAL A 247 0.34 -5.32 19.62
N HIS A 248 -0.95 -5.03 19.82
CA HIS A 248 -1.67 -5.49 21.01
C HIS A 248 -1.97 -6.99 20.99
N HIS A 249 -2.35 -7.56 19.84
CA HIS A 249 -2.81 -8.94 19.76
C HIS A 249 -1.78 -9.93 19.20
N LYS A 250 -0.54 -9.53 18.86
CA LYS A 250 0.39 -10.44 18.15
C LYS A 250 0.77 -11.70 18.92
N ASP A 251 0.67 -11.69 20.25
CA ASP A 251 1.20 -12.74 21.13
C ASP A 251 2.66 -13.10 20.73
N ASN A 252 2.88 -14.36 20.35
CA ASN A 252 4.17 -14.90 19.95
C ASN A 252 4.42 -14.87 18.43
N VAL A 253 3.49 -14.32 17.62
CA VAL A 253 3.66 -14.25 16.17
C VAL A 253 4.86 -13.34 15.81
N PRO A 254 5.83 -13.82 15.02
CA PRO A 254 6.98 -13.02 14.59
C PRO A 254 6.57 -11.91 13.61
N LEU A 255 6.18 -10.76 14.14
CA LEU A 255 5.61 -9.64 13.40
C LEU A 255 6.69 -8.66 12.91
N ILE A 256 6.61 -8.28 11.63
CA ILE A 256 7.35 -7.18 11.01
C ILE A 256 6.35 -6.19 10.43
N ILE A 257 6.45 -4.90 10.79
CA ILE A 257 5.66 -3.83 10.18
C ILE A 257 6.59 -3.00 9.29
N ILE A 258 6.31 -2.97 7.99
CA ILE A 258 7.04 -2.14 7.03
C ILE A 258 6.19 -0.90 6.73
N ARG A 259 6.76 0.29 6.88
CA ARG A 259 6.09 1.56 6.66
C ARG A 259 6.65 2.26 5.40
N PRO A 260 6.23 1.87 4.19
CA PRO A 260 6.64 2.57 2.98
C PRO A 260 6.11 4.02 2.95
N THR A 261 6.89 4.90 2.33
CA THR A 261 6.45 6.24 1.89
C THR A 261 5.75 6.12 0.51
N MET A 262 5.76 7.18 -0.31
CA MET A 262 5.26 7.11 -1.68
C MET A 262 6.05 6.10 -2.52
N VAL A 263 5.34 5.07 -2.99
CA VAL A 263 5.90 4.08 -3.91
C VAL A 263 5.77 4.60 -5.34
N THR A 264 6.89 4.68 -6.05
CA THR A 264 6.97 5.11 -7.46
C THR A 264 7.40 3.95 -8.37
N SER A 265 7.72 4.24 -9.64
CA SER A 265 8.11 3.20 -10.61
C SER A 265 9.39 2.48 -10.21
N THR A 266 9.64 1.31 -10.79
CA THR A 266 10.90 0.58 -10.60
C THR A 266 12.10 1.40 -11.09
N LEU A 267 13.15 1.51 -10.27
CA LEU A 267 14.40 2.17 -10.66
C LEU A 267 15.18 1.32 -11.68
N LYS A 268 15.34 0.02 -11.40
CA LYS A 268 16.19 -0.88 -12.21
C LYS A 268 15.61 -2.27 -12.38
N ASP A 269 15.28 -2.96 -11.28
CA ASP A 269 14.82 -4.35 -11.29
C ASP A 269 13.28 -4.42 -11.15
N PRO A 270 12.58 -5.31 -11.88
CA PRO A 270 13.10 -6.21 -12.93
C PRO A 270 13.49 -5.50 -14.23
N PHE A 271 12.92 -4.32 -14.49
CA PHE A 271 13.33 -3.41 -15.55
C PHE A 271 12.95 -1.97 -15.15
N PRO A 272 13.62 -0.94 -15.67
CA PRO A 272 13.36 0.44 -15.27
C PRO A 272 11.98 0.94 -15.73
N GLY A 273 11.37 1.77 -14.88
CA GLY A 273 10.18 2.57 -15.18
C GLY A 273 8.85 1.83 -15.08
N TRP A 274 8.80 0.56 -14.65
CA TRP A 274 7.52 -0.14 -14.50
C TRP A 274 6.67 0.48 -13.39
N ILE A 275 5.44 0.81 -13.73
CA ILE A 275 4.44 1.33 -12.79
C ILE A 275 3.05 0.89 -13.24
N GLU A 276 2.14 0.75 -12.28
CA GLU A 276 0.76 0.39 -12.55
C GLU A 276 -0.22 1.45 -12.06
N GLY A 277 -0.93 2.03 -13.02
CA GLY A 277 -1.88 3.12 -12.83
C GLY A 277 -1.20 4.44 -12.47
N LEU A 278 -2.00 5.49 -12.33
CA LEU A 278 -1.54 6.78 -11.83
C LEU A 278 -1.57 6.78 -10.30
N ARG A 279 -0.45 7.08 -9.65
CA ARG A 279 -0.29 7.17 -8.21
C ARG A 279 0.06 8.60 -7.81
N THR A 280 -0.65 9.16 -6.82
CA THR A 280 -0.29 10.42 -6.15
C THR A 280 0.19 11.52 -7.12
N LEU A 281 1.51 11.74 -7.22
CA LEU A 281 2.15 12.73 -8.09
C LEU A 281 1.95 12.49 -9.58
N ASP A 282 1.80 11.25 -10.01
CA ASP A 282 1.62 10.88 -11.41
C ASP A 282 0.41 11.59 -12.01
N SER A 283 -0.65 11.78 -11.21
CA SER A 283 -1.84 12.50 -11.65
C SER A 283 -1.54 13.97 -11.92
N ILE A 284 -0.66 14.59 -11.13
CA ILE A 284 -0.21 15.98 -11.32
C ILE A 284 0.72 16.06 -12.53
N ILE A 285 1.71 15.17 -12.62
CA ILE A 285 2.66 15.08 -13.74
C ILE A 285 1.92 14.91 -15.07
N CYS A 286 0.98 13.96 -15.16
CA CYS A 286 0.22 13.69 -16.38
C CYS A 286 -0.72 14.84 -16.72
N SER A 287 -1.37 15.45 -15.73
CA SER A 287 -2.26 16.59 -15.97
C SER A 287 -1.49 17.81 -16.50
N TYR A 288 -0.26 18.03 -16.02
CA TYR A 288 0.63 19.06 -16.55
C TYR A 288 1.11 18.73 -17.97
N GLY A 289 1.60 17.51 -18.20
CA GLY A 289 2.05 17.06 -19.52
C GLY A 289 0.95 17.10 -20.60
N GLN A 290 -0.32 16.98 -20.20
CA GLN A 290 -1.49 17.13 -21.07
C GLN A 290 -1.98 18.58 -21.22
N GLY A 291 -1.34 19.56 -20.57
CA GLY A 291 -1.78 20.96 -20.56
C GLY A 291 -3.06 21.23 -19.78
N LYS A 292 -3.59 20.26 -19.01
CA LYS A 292 -4.79 20.43 -18.18
C LYS A 292 -4.53 21.24 -16.91
N ILE A 293 -3.30 21.19 -16.42
CA ILE A 293 -2.79 22.06 -15.37
C ILE A 293 -1.65 22.86 -16.00
N THR A 294 -1.77 24.17 -16.03
CA THR A 294 -0.74 25.06 -16.60
C THR A 294 0.24 25.56 -15.54
N ASN A 295 -0.11 25.46 -14.25
CA ASN A 295 0.69 25.92 -13.14
C ASN A 295 0.42 25.12 -11.84
N PHE A 296 1.44 24.99 -11.00
CA PHE A 296 1.35 24.35 -9.70
C PHE A 296 2.12 25.20 -8.69
N LEU A 297 1.42 25.71 -7.66
CA LEU A 297 2.04 26.56 -6.63
C LEU A 297 2.91 25.69 -5.71
N GLY A 298 4.22 25.87 -5.78
CA GLY A 298 5.20 25.21 -4.92
C GLY A 298 6.24 26.20 -4.41
N HIS A 299 6.72 26.01 -3.17
CA HIS A 299 7.82 26.81 -2.65
C HIS A 299 9.15 26.16 -3.07
N PRO A 300 10.15 26.91 -3.57
CA PRO A 300 11.33 26.29 -4.16
C PRO A 300 12.17 25.42 -3.22
N LYS A 301 12.06 25.67 -1.92
CA LYS A 301 12.75 24.92 -0.86
C LYS A 301 11.95 23.75 -0.28
N THR A 302 10.74 23.49 -0.80
CA THR A 302 9.93 22.36 -0.34
C THR A 302 10.61 21.04 -0.70
N ILE A 303 10.88 20.23 0.32
CA ILE A 303 11.24 18.83 0.13
C ILE A 303 9.92 18.07 -0.11
N LEU A 304 9.75 17.53 -1.32
CA LEU A 304 8.69 16.58 -1.62
C LEU A 304 9.17 15.19 -1.18
N ASP A 305 8.29 14.36 -0.61
CA ASP A 305 8.55 12.95 -0.28
C ASP A 305 8.60 12.03 -1.54
N THR A 306 9.14 12.62 -2.60
CA THR A 306 9.70 12.08 -3.83
C THR A 306 10.67 13.20 -4.26
N VAL A 307 11.98 13.00 -4.18
CA VAL A 307 12.93 14.12 -4.28
C VAL A 307 12.89 14.73 -5.70
N LEU A 308 12.12 15.81 -5.88
CA LEU A 308 11.90 16.50 -7.15
C LEU A 308 12.33 17.96 -7.06
N ASN A 309 13.63 18.20 -7.21
CA ASN A 309 14.17 19.55 -7.48
C ASN A 309 13.85 20.05 -8.92
N VAL A 310 13.23 19.21 -9.77
CA VAL A 310 13.00 19.47 -11.20
C VAL A 310 11.69 20.23 -11.46
N VAL A 311 10.78 20.24 -10.49
CA VAL A 311 9.49 20.94 -10.58
C VAL A 311 9.75 22.45 -10.74
N ASN A 312 10.56 23.09 -9.89
CA ASN A 312 10.72 24.55 -9.89
C ASN A 312 11.19 25.21 -11.20
N LYS A 313 11.90 24.51 -12.09
CA LYS A 313 12.37 25.10 -13.35
C LYS A 313 11.33 25.07 -14.48
N ALA A 314 10.30 24.24 -14.37
CA ALA A 314 9.20 24.18 -15.34
C ALA A 314 7.99 25.05 -14.94
N PHE A 315 7.91 25.49 -13.67
CA PHE A 315 6.73 26.17 -13.11
C PHE A 315 6.88 27.70 -12.94
N CYS A 316 7.18 28.41 -14.02
CA CYS A 316 6.99 29.87 -14.07
C CYS A 316 6.60 30.33 -15.48
N GLN A 317 5.30 30.55 -15.71
CA GLN A 317 4.78 31.77 -16.36
C GLN A 317 3.24 31.81 -16.30
N CYS A 318 2.71 33.01 -16.07
CA CYS A 318 1.30 33.33 -15.87
C CYS A 318 0.46 33.32 -17.15
N SER A 319 -0.81 32.94 -17.05
CA SER A 319 -1.96 33.73 -17.56
C SER A 319 -3.27 33.21 -16.99
N ARG A 320 -4.25 34.11 -16.85
CA ARG A 320 -5.64 33.89 -16.43
C ARG A 320 -6.48 33.29 -17.56
N ASP A 321 -7.65 32.81 -17.15
CA ASP A 321 -8.87 32.54 -17.93
C ASP A 321 -9.13 31.08 -18.32
N VAL A 322 -10.11 30.46 -17.63
CA VAL A 322 -11.29 29.77 -18.20
C VAL A 322 -12.30 29.57 -17.04
N TYR A 323 -13.47 30.21 -17.09
CA TYR A 323 -14.58 30.04 -16.14
C TYR A 323 -15.79 29.42 -16.85
N ASP A 324 -16.11 28.17 -16.51
CA ASP A 324 -17.41 27.73 -15.94
C ASP A 324 -17.49 26.18 -15.87
N ASP A 325 -17.00 25.47 -16.91
CA ASP A 325 -16.77 24.01 -16.86
C ASP A 325 -15.61 23.63 -15.89
N SER A 326 -14.86 24.65 -15.51
CA SER A 326 -13.77 24.65 -14.55
C SER A 326 -14.22 24.42 -13.13
N TYR A 327 -15.46 24.71 -12.69
CA TYR A 327 -15.79 24.65 -11.25
C TYR A 327 -15.85 23.23 -10.68
N LYS A 328 -16.46 22.27 -11.40
CA LYS A 328 -16.49 20.85 -10.98
C LYS A 328 -15.11 20.19 -11.09
N LYS A 329 -14.35 20.55 -12.14
CA LYS A 329 -12.96 20.13 -12.32
C LYS A 329 -12.06 20.72 -11.23
N PHE A 330 -12.22 22.00 -10.92
CA PHE A 330 -11.53 22.72 -9.85
C PHE A 330 -11.85 22.11 -8.50
N LYS A 331 -13.12 21.89 -8.15
CA LYS A 331 -13.49 21.22 -6.89
C LYS A 331 -12.88 19.81 -6.77
N ARG A 332 -12.79 19.05 -7.88
CA ARG A 332 -12.09 17.75 -7.90
C ARG A 332 -10.58 17.93 -7.70
N VAL A 333 -9.95 18.89 -8.38
CA VAL A 333 -8.52 19.18 -8.26
C VAL A 333 -8.17 19.71 -6.86
N THR A 334 -8.95 20.64 -6.30
CA THR A 334 -8.79 21.16 -4.94
C THR A 334 -8.93 20.05 -3.91
N ARG A 335 -9.94 19.18 -4.04
CA ARG A 335 -10.09 18.01 -3.17
C ARG A 335 -8.89 17.05 -3.28
N LEU A 336 -8.38 16.81 -4.49
CA LEU A 336 -7.15 16.02 -4.67
C LEU A 336 -5.96 16.69 -3.97
N VAL A 337 -5.74 17.99 -4.19
CA VAL A 337 -4.65 18.74 -3.55
C VAL A 337 -4.77 18.67 -2.03
N GLU A 338 -5.94 18.93 -1.46
CA GLU A 338 -6.18 18.85 0.00
C GLU A 338 -5.89 17.46 0.56
N VAL A 339 -6.33 16.43 -0.16
CA VAL A 339 -6.15 15.03 0.25
C VAL A 339 -4.69 14.58 0.16
N TYR A 340 -3.93 15.03 -0.85
CA TYR A 340 -2.53 14.64 -1.06
C TYR A 340 -1.52 15.58 -0.38
N LYS A 341 -1.91 16.81 -0.04
CA LYS A 341 -1.04 17.83 0.56
C LYS A 341 -0.26 17.33 1.80
N PRO A 342 -0.87 16.60 2.76
CA PRO A 342 -0.17 16.11 3.94
C PRO A 342 1.03 15.21 3.61
N TYR A 343 0.98 14.54 2.46
CA TYR A 343 1.96 13.57 2.00
C TYR A 343 3.00 14.21 1.10
N LEU A 344 2.56 15.05 0.15
CA LEU A 344 3.45 15.73 -0.79
C LEU A 344 4.36 16.72 -0.07
N PHE A 345 3.80 17.47 0.89
CA PHE A 345 4.50 18.50 1.62
C PHE A 345 4.88 18.05 3.03
N PHE A 346 5.14 16.75 3.21
CA PHE A 346 5.55 16.19 4.48
C PHE A 346 6.91 16.76 4.89
N LYS A 347 6.98 17.33 6.10
CA LYS A 347 8.18 18.04 6.59
C LYS A 347 9.09 17.19 7.47
N GLY A 348 8.57 16.12 8.06
CA GLY A 348 9.35 15.29 8.98
C GLY A 348 10.42 14.49 8.27
N VAL A 349 11.44 14.08 9.02
CA VAL A 349 12.44 13.11 8.57
C VAL A 349 12.12 11.76 9.22
N PHE A 350 11.97 10.70 8.43
CA PHE A 350 11.79 9.37 8.98
C PHE A 350 13.12 8.83 9.48
N ASP A 351 13.15 8.34 10.72
CA ASP A 351 14.26 7.51 11.19
C ASP A 351 14.29 6.22 10.36
N ASP A 352 15.44 5.92 9.78
CA ASP A 352 15.69 4.70 9.01
C ASP A 352 16.79 3.85 9.66
N SER A 353 17.04 4.05 10.96
CA SER A 353 18.13 3.42 11.69
C SER A 353 18.07 1.89 11.61
N ASN A 354 16.89 1.27 11.72
CA ASN A 354 16.76 -0.19 11.57
C ASN A 354 17.09 -0.65 10.15
N THR A 355 16.65 0.12 9.14
CA THR A 355 16.95 -0.12 7.73
C THR A 355 18.47 -0.02 7.46
N GLN A 356 19.13 1.00 8.00
CA GLN A 356 20.59 1.15 7.89
C GLN A 356 21.32 0.00 8.59
N ASN A 357 20.87 -0.40 9.78
CA ASN A 357 21.46 -1.52 10.52
C ASN A 357 21.28 -2.84 9.76
N LEU A 358 20.11 -3.09 9.16
CA LEU A 358 19.89 -4.26 8.30
C LEU A 358 20.82 -4.25 7.08
N ARG A 359 20.99 -3.09 6.43
CA ARG A 359 21.92 -2.93 5.30
C ARG A 359 23.38 -3.21 5.69
N ARG A 360 23.81 -2.74 6.87
CA ARG A 360 25.16 -3.03 7.41
C ARG A 360 25.32 -4.49 7.81
N ALA A 361 24.31 -5.09 8.41
CA ALA A 361 24.34 -6.51 8.79
C ALA A 361 24.42 -7.43 7.56
N THR A 362 23.92 -6.97 6.41
CA THR A 362 23.88 -7.74 5.15
C THR A 362 25.04 -7.46 4.21
N SER A 363 25.83 -6.40 4.44
CA SER A 363 26.92 -6.00 3.55
C SER A 363 28.08 -7.01 3.48
N ASN A 364 28.26 -7.83 4.52
CA ASN A 364 29.32 -8.85 4.56
C ASN A 364 28.98 -10.10 3.72
N ASN A 365 27.76 -10.22 3.22
CA ASN A 365 27.35 -11.30 2.33
C ASN A 365 27.14 -10.74 0.92
N ILE A 366 28.09 -10.99 0.01
CA ILE A 366 28.12 -10.40 -1.34
C ILE A 366 26.82 -10.65 -2.12
N GLU A 367 26.23 -11.85 -2.03
CA GLU A 367 24.97 -12.17 -2.71
C GLU A 367 23.79 -11.39 -2.14
N VAL A 368 23.73 -11.27 -0.81
CA VAL A 368 22.68 -10.52 -0.13
C VAL A 368 22.85 -9.02 -0.36
N ALA A 369 24.07 -8.52 -0.30
CA ALA A 369 24.42 -7.13 -0.57
C ALA A 369 24.07 -6.75 -2.01
N ALA A 370 24.38 -7.59 -3.00
CA ALA A 370 24.02 -7.36 -4.41
C ALA A 370 22.49 -7.33 -4.63
N GLY A 371 21.73 -8.11 -3.86
CA GLY A 371 20.27 -8.17 -3.92
C GLY A 371 19.53 -7.10 -3.09
N LEU A 372 20.15 -6.57 -2.05
CA LEU A 372 19.59 -5.61 -1.07
C LEU A 372 20.30 -4.25 -1.06
N ASN A 373 21.12 -3.91 -2.06
CA ASN A 373 21.75 -2.59 -2.10
C ASN A 373 20.73 -1.50 -2.47
N PHE A 374 19.86 -1.15 -1.52
CA PHE A 374 18.91 -0.05 -1.62
C PHE A 374 19.45 1.16 -0.82
N ASP A 375 20.53 1.79 -1.28
CA ASP A 375 20.93 3.08 -0.71
C ASP A 375 20.17 4.22 -1.40
N PRO A 376 19.20 4.89 -0.75
CA PRO A 376 18.50 6.02 -1.37
C PRO A 376 19.44 7.18 -1.72
N ASN A 377 20.60 7.32 -1.06
CA ASN A 377 21.60 8.34 -1.38
C ASN A 377 22.36 8.05 -2.67
N SER A 378 22.34 6.80 -3.15
CA SER A 378 22.96 6.43 -4.42
C SER A 378 22.09 6.77 -5.64
N ILE A 379 20.85 7.17 -5.42
CA ILE A 379 19.90 7.44 -6.51
C ILE A 379 20.12 8.86 -7.04
N ASN A 380 20.44 8.98 -8.33
CA ASN A 380 20.33 10.25 -9.03
C ASN A 380 18.85 10.54 -9.31
N TRP A 381 18.18 11.19 -8.35
CA TRP A 381 16.74 11.46 -8.40
C TRP A 381 16.30 12.24 -9.63
N LYS A 382 17.13 13.19 -10.11
CA LYS A 382 16.83 13.95 -11.32
C LYS A 382 16.81 13.05 -12.56
N ASP A 383 17.83 12.22 -12.71
CA ASP A 383 17.93 11.27 -13.81
C ASP A 383 16.80 10.23 -13.75
N TYR A 384 16.56 9.66 -12.56
CA TYR A 384 15.43 8.75 -12.32
C TYR A 384 14.09 9.36 -12.77
N MET A 385 13.78 10.58 -12.32
CA MET A 385 12.50 11.20 -12.66
C MET A 385 12.36 11.45 -14.16
N MET A 386 13.39 12.03 -14.79
CA MET A 386 13.33 12.47 -16.18
C MET A 386 13.46 11.33 -17.20
N ASN A 387 14.34 10.37 -16.92
CA ASN A 387 14.74 9.35 -17.89
C ASN A 387 14.15 7.97 -17.58
N THR A 388 13.61 7.76 -16.38
CA THR A 388 13.02 6.47 -15.98
C THR A 388 11.53 6.58 -15.65
N HIS A 389 11.16 7.40 -14.66
CA HIS A 389 9.80 7.44 -14.13
C HIS A 389 8.79 8.07 -15.08
N ILE A 390 9.05 9.30 -15.58
CA ILE A 390 8.14 9.98 -16.50
C ILE A 390 7.95 9.19 -17.82
N PRO A 391 9.02 8.70 -18.48
CA PRO A 391 8.85 7.83 -19.65
C PRO A 391 8.10 6.54 -19.32
N GLY A 392 8.35 5.96 -18.13
CA GLY A 392 7.64 4.79 -17.62
C GLY A 392 6.13 5.03 -17.44
N LEU A 393 5.74 6.19 -16.91
CA LEU A 393 4.33 6.60 -16.78
C LEU A 393 3.63 6.62 -18.14
N VAL A 394 4.26 7.26 -19.14
CA VAL A 394 3.72 7.33 -20.50
C VAL A 394 3.56 5.92 -21.09
N LYS A 395 4.57 5.06 -20.89
CA LYS A 395 4.60 3.72 -21.49
C LYS A 395 3.64 2.73 -20.85
N TYR A 396 3.47 2.78 -19.52
CA TYR A 396 2.79 1.73 -18.77
C TYR A 396 1.49 2.16 -18.09
N ALA A 397 1.35 3.44 -17.72
CA ALA A 397 0.18 3.93 -17.00
C ALA A 397 -0.82 4.71 -17.87
N LEU A 398 -0.37 5.39 -18.93
CA LEU A 398 -1.19 6.25 -19.81
C LEU A 398 -1.70 5.56 -21.09
N LYS A 399 -2.03 4.27 -21.01
CA LYS A 399 -2.57 3.53 -22.16
C LYS A 399 -4.01 3.86 -22.48
#